data_AF-A0A4Y8HZQ2-F1
#
_entry.id   AF-A0A4Y8HZQ2-F1
#
_cell.length_a   1.000
_cell.length_b   1.000
_cell.length_c   1.000
_cell.angle_alpha   90.00
_cell.angle_beta   90.00
_cell.angle_gamma   90.00
#
_symmetry.space_group_name_H-M   'P 1'
#
loop_
_entity.id
_entity.type
_entity.pdbx_description
1 polymer ?
#
loop_
_entity_poly.entity_id
_entity_poly.type
_entity_poly.pdbx_seq_one_letter_code
_entity_poly.pdbx_strand_id
1 'polypeptide(L)'
;MIYNNIMELKVSIGGIVDLADDLTPKVIDETKLNSGVFEDIIETALFHKESAVREVCQALIRSISKDLGAFPASIQSIYEAMGRGEAGGFTVPAINVRGMTHIFAETVFKAAMKLNVGPFIFEIARSEIGYTNQRPSEFSAMICAGAVKAGYKGPIFIQGDHFQIKPAAYKSDPAAELGELRNLIYEAIEAEFYNIDVDSSTLV
;
A
#
# COMPACT_ATOMS: atom_id res chain seq x y z
N MET A 1 20.87 5.17 -0.16
CA MET A 1 21.65 4.18 -0.93
C MET A 1 20.72 3.03 -1.33
N ILE A 2 21.09 2.24 -2.33
CA ILE A 2 20.34 1.05 -2.72
C ILE A 2 21.17 -0.17 -2.32
N TYR A 3 20.59 -1.08 -1.51
CA TYR A 3 21.29 -2.32 -1.12
C TYR A 3 21.47 -3.22 -2.34
N ASN A 4 22.63 -3.86 -2.48
CA ASN A 4 22.93 -4.69 -3.65
C ASN A 4 22.23 -6.06 -3.62
N ASN A 5 21.85 -6.54 -2.44
CA ASN A 5 21.18 -7.83 -2.24
C ASN A 5 20.56 -7.94 -0.84
N ILE A 6 19.84 -9.03 -0.60
CA ILE A 6 19.15 -9.31 0.68
C ILE A 6 20.14 -9.46 1.86
N MET A 7 21.36 -9.95 1.62
CA MET A 7 22.35 -10.09 2.71
C MET A 7 22.80 -8.73 3.23
N GLU A 8 23.04 -7.78 2.32
CA GLU A 8 23.39 -6.40 2.69
C GLU A 8 22.25 -5.72 3.46
N LEU A 9 21.01 -5.88 2.98
CA LEU A 9 19.81 -5.41 3.70
C LEU A 9 19.78 -5.98 5.14
N LYS A 10 19.94 -7.30 5.30
CA LYS A 10 19.91 -7.98 6.61
C LYS A 10 20.98 -7.46 7.56
N VAL A 11 22.19 -7.22 7.06
CA VAL A 11 23.27 -6.63 7.85
C VAL A 11 22.90 -5.20 8.27
N SER A 12 22.34 -4.40 7.36
CA SER A 12 22.00 -3.01 7.63
C SER A 12 20.89 -2.86 8.68
N ILE A 13 19.92 -3.76 8.71
CA ILE A 13 18.82 -3.73 9.69
C ILE A 13 19.14 -4.47 10.99
N GLY A 14 20.33 -5.11 11.07
CA GLY A 14 20.74 -5.89 12.24
C GLY A 14 20.78 -5.04 13.52
N GLY A 15 20.02 -5.47 14.53
CA GLY A 15 19.88 -4.72 15.79
C GLY A 15 19.01 -3.46 15.70
N ILE A 16 18.40 -3.20 14.55
CA ILE A 16 17.43 -2.11 14.31
C ILE A 16 16.03 -2.70 14.17
N VAL A 17 15.91 -3.76 13.37
CA VAL A 17 14.67 -4.52 13.16
C VAL A 17 14.97 -5.98 13.48
N ASP A 18 14.24 -6.53 14.44
CA ASP A 18 14.24 -7.96 14.73
C ASP A 18 13.34 -8.66 13.73
N LEU A 19 13.89 -9.48 12.85
CA LEU A 19 13.12 -10.34 11.98
C LEU A 19 12.85 -11.64 12.73
N ALA A 20 11.89 -11.64 13.65
CA ALA A 20 11.48 -12.87 14.34
C ALA A 20 11.01 -13.92 13.31
N ASP A 21 11.13 -15.21 13.66
CA ASP A 21 10.83 -16.36 12.79
C ASP A 21 9.37 -16.40 12.27
N ASP A 22 8.48 -15.54 12.78
CA ASP A 22 7.04 -15.52 12.52
C ASP A 22 6.57 -14.43 11.53
N LEU A 23 7.49 -13.85 10.73
CA LEU A 23 7.20 -12.79 9.75
C LEU A 23 6.69 -11.47 10.33
N THR A 24 6.75 -11.28 11.66
CA THR A 24 6.37 -10.02 12.31
C THR A 24 7.63 -9.28 12.76
N PRO A 25 8.24 -8.46 11.89
CA PRO A 25 9.40 -7.67 12.27
C PRO A 25 9.05 -6.74 13.42
N LYS A 26 9.96 -6.66 14.39
CA LYS A 26 9.86 -5.75 15.51
C LYS A 26 10.94 -4.69 15.42
N VAL A 27 10.56 -3.42 15.42
CA VAL A 27 11.50 -2.30 15.44
C VAL A 27 12.09 -2.20 16.85
N ILE A 28 13.39 -2.49 16.96
CA ILE A 28 14.16 -2.45 18.21
C ILE A 28 14.69 -1.03 18.47
N ASP A 29 15.10 -0.33 17.41
CA ASP A 29 15.75 0.98 17.49
C ASP A 29 15.16 1.93 16.44
N GLU A 30 14.05 2.58 16.78
CA GLU A 30 13.36 3.54 15.91
C GLU A 30 14.26 4.75 15.58
N THR A 31 15.19 5.12 16.46
CA THR A 31 16.11 6.26 16.19
C THR A 31 17.08 5.92 15.07
N LYS A 32 17.69 4.73 15.09
CA LYS A 32 18.56 4.28 14.00
C LYS A 32 17.80 3.97 12.72
N LEU A 33 16.57 3.45 12.83
CA LEU A 33 15.73 3.25 11.66
C LEU A 33 15.53 4.58 10.91
N ASN A 34 15.26 5.66 11.66
CA ASN A 34 15.07 7.01 11.12
C ASN A 34 16.38 7.76 10.78
N SER A 35 17.55 7.16 10.97
CA SER A 35 18.84 7.82 10.68
C SER A 35 19.33 7.63 9.24
N GLY A 36 18.45 7.25 8.31
CA GLY A 36 18.76 6.97 6.90
C GLY A 36 18.48 5.53 6.47
N VAL A 37 18.41 4.57 7.42
CA VAL A 37 18.20 3.15 7.10
C VAL A 37 16.84 2.93 6.45
N PHE A 38 15.79 3.59 6.95
CA PHE A 38 14.46 3.44 6.37
C PHE A 38 14.39 4.04 4.95
N GLU A 39 15.04 5.18 4.71
CA GLU A 39 15.19 5.76 3.38
C GLU A 39 15.91 4.79 2.42
N ASP A 40 16.96 4.12 2.88
CA ASP A 40 17.68 3.13 2.07
C ASP A 40 16.81 1.92 1.71
N ILE A 41 15.94 1.48 2.63
CA ILE A 41 14.94 0.42 2.36
C ILE A 41 13.92 0.91 1.31
N ILE A 42 13.43 2.14 1.41
CA ILE A 42 12.49 2.74 0.46
C ILE A 42 13.12 2.84 -0.94
N GLU A 43 14.33 3.38 -1.04
CA GLU A 43 15.08 3.50 -2.30
C GLU A 43 15.33 2.12 -2.92
N THR A 44 15.66 1.11 -2.10
CA THR A 44 15.84 -0.27 -2.57
C THR A 44 14.53 -0.89 -3.05
N ALA A 45 13.42 -0.65 -2.34
CA ALA A 45 12.08 -1.12 -2.70
C ALA A 45 11.59 -0.58 -4.05
N LEU A 46 12.02 0.64 -4.42
CA LEU A 46 11.65 1.31 -5.65
C LEU A 46 12.59 1.00 -6.81
N PHE A 47 13.90 1.08 -6.59
CA PHE A 47 14.86 1.23 -7.68
C PHE A 47 15.84 0.07 -7.83
N HIS A 48 15.81 -0.93 -6.95
CA HIS A 48 16.67 -2.11 -7.13
C HIS A 48 16.36 -2.81 -8.47
N LYS A 49 17.37 -3.36 -9.14
CA LYS A 49 17.20 -3.94 -10.48
C LYS A 49 16.43 -5.27 -10.46
N GLU A 50 16.69 -6.10 -9.45
CA GLU A 50 16.02 -7.39 -9.26
C GLU A 50 14.69 -7.23 -8.52
N SER A 51 13.61 -7.78 -9.08
CA SER A 51 12.26 -7.71 -8.48
C SER A 51 12.18 -8.39 -7.12
N ALA A 52 12.84 -9.54 -6.96
CA ALA A 52 12.84 -10.27 -5.69
C ALA A 52 13.35 -9.42 -4.51
N VAL A 53 14.40 -8.60 -4.73
CA VAL A 53 14.92 -7.70 -3.69
C VAL A 53 13.93 -6.56 -3.43
N ARG A 54 13.31 -5.99 -4.47
CA ARG A 54 12.27 -4.97 -4.32
C ARG A 54 11.10 -5.49 -3.50
N GLU A 55 10.58 -6.67 -3.82
CA GLU A 55 9.44 -7.31 -3.16
C GLU A 55 9.73 -7.59 -1.68
N VAL A 56 10.94 -8.06 -1.35
CA VAL A 56 11.37 -8.25 0.05
C VAL A 56 11.37 -6.92 0.81
N CYS A 57 11.90 -5.85 0.22
CA CYS A 57 11.91 -4.53 0.85
C CYS A 57 10.48 -3.96 0.99
N GLN A 58 9.63 -4.15 -0.01
CA GLN A 58 8.22 -3.72 0.02
C GLN A 58 7.45 -4.43 1.14
N ALA A 59 7.62 -5.74 1.29
CA ALA A 59 7.04 -6.51 2.38
C ALA A 59 7.58 -6.04 3.75
N LEU A 60 8.89 -5.82 3.86
CA LEU A 60 9.53 -5.32 5.08
C LEU A 60 8.96 -3.95 5.49
N ILE A 61 8.78 -3.02 4.55
CA ILE A 61 8.20 -1.69 4.82
C ILE A 61 6.78 -1.82 5.39
N ARG A 62 5.91 -2.64 4.78
CA ARG A 62 4.55 -2.84 5.28
C ARG A 62 4.56 -3.40 6.69
N SER A 63 5.44 -4.35 6.96
CA SER A 63 5.52 -4.96 8.28
C SER A 63 6.13 -4.03 9.34
N ILE A 64 7.14 -3.23 9.01
CA ILE A 64 7.65 -2.16 9.89
C ILE A 64 6.54 -1.17 10.22
N SER A 65 5.74 -0.77 9.21
CA SER A 65 4.60 0.13 9.40
C SER A 65 3.63 -0.39 10.45
N LYS A 66 3.26 -1.68 10.35
CA LYS A 66 2.36 -2.34 11.30
C LYS A 66 2.90 -2.36 12.72
N ASP A 67 4.18 -2.70 12.89
CA ASP A 67 4.83 -2.73 14.21
C ASP A 67 4.88 -1.34 14.85
N LEU A 68 5.07 -0.29 14.04
CA LEU A 68 5.01 1.10 14.49
C LEU A 68 3.58 1.64 14.66
N GLY A 69 2.56 0.81 14.41
CA GLY A 69 1.16 1.09 14.69
C GLY A 69 0.37 1.69 13.52
N ALA A 70 0.91 1.69 12.30
CA ALA A 70 0.23 2.09 11.08
C ALA A 70 -0.01 0.88 10.19
N PHE A 71 -1.26 0.47 9.99
CA PHE A 71 -1.53 -0.84 9.38
C PHE A 71 -2.63 -0.75 8.32
N PRO A 72 -2.46 -1.39 7.15
CA PRO A 72 -3.55 -1.59 6.21
C PRO A 72 -4.76 -2.26 6.89
N ALA A 73 -5.95 -1.74 6.64
CA ALA A 73 -7.20 -2.25 7.20
C ALA A 73 -8.36 -2.12 6.20
N SER A 74 -9.40 -2.92 6.38
CA SER A 74 -10.64 -2.75 5.60
C SER A 74 -11.48 -1.61 6.18
N ILE A 75 -12.01 -0.74 5.31
CA ILE A 75 -12.93 0.32 5.72
C ILE A 75 -14.37 -0.17 5.94
N GLN A 76 -14.65 -1.45 5.63
CA GLN A 76 -16.00 -2.04 5.60
C GLN A 76 -16.80 -1.74 6.87
N SER A 77 -16.20 -1.85 8.05
CA SER A 77 -16.89 -1.63 9.33
C SER A 77 -17.44 -0.22 9.49
N ILE A 78 -16.78 0.79 8.91
CA ILE A 78 -17.25 2.19 8.90
C ILE A 78 -18.49 2.30 8.01
N TYR A 79 -18.44 1.74 6.80
CA TYR A 79 -19.57 1.79 5.87
C TYR A 79 -20.77 0.97 6.37
N GLU A 80 -20.54 -0.15 7.04
CA GLU A 80 -21.61 -0.91 7.68
C GLU A 80 -22.27 -0.12 8.82
N ALA A 81 -21.47 0.56 9.66
CA ALA A 81 -22.00 1.43 10.70
C ALA A 81 -22.81 2.60 10.11
N MET A 82 -22.36 3.17 8.99
CA MET A 82 -23.12 4.18 8.24
C MET A 82 -24.45 3.62 7.72
N GLY A 83 -24.44 2.42 7.15
CA GLY A 83 -25.66 1.73 6.67
C GLY A 83 -26.67 1.44 7.79
N ARG A 84 -26.20 1.21 9.02
CA ARG A 84 -27.05 1.07 10.22
C ARG A 84 -27.46 2.40 10.87
N GLY A 85 -26.93 3.54 10.41
CA GLY A 85 -27.16 4.85 11.02
C GLY A 85 -26.42 5.09 12.33
N GLU A 86 -25.43 4.25 12.67
CA GLU A 86 -24.58 4.37 13.87
C GLU A 86 -23.44 5.38 13.67
N ALA A 87 -23.09 5.65 12.41
CA ALA A 87 -22.12 6.67 12.00
C ALA A 87 -22.69 7.51 10.85
N GLY A 88 -22.32 8.78 10.76
CA GLY A 88 -22.79 9.65 9.68
C GLY A 88 -22.41 11.11 9.85
N GLY A 89 -22.85 11.96 8.92
CA GLY A 89 -22.55 13.39 8.92
C GLY A 89 -21.21 13.76 8.26
N PHE A 90 -20.56 12.82 7.57
CA PHE A 90 -19.31 13.03 6.85
C PHE A 90 -19.21 12.11 5.62
N THR A 91 -18.26 12.41 4.76
CA THR A 91 -17.84 11.57 3.62
C THR A 91 -16.42 11.09 3.83
N VAL A 92 -16.06 9.94 3.28
CA VAL A 92 -14.68 9.45 3.24
C VAL A 92 -14.06 9.87 1.90
N PRO A 93 -13.04 10.75 1.88
CA PRO A 93 -12.36 11.09 0.64
C PRO A 93 -11.48 9.92 0.19
N ALA A 94 -11.51 9.62 -1.11
CA ALA A 94 -10.59 8.71 -1.78
C ALA A 94 -9.67 9.51 -2.71
N ILE A 95 -8.37 9.17 -2.70
CA ILE A 95 -7.33 9.97 -3.34
C ILE A 95 -6.52 9.08 -4.29
N ASN A 96 -6.68 9.27 -5.61
CA ASN A 96 -5.84 8.60 -6.59
C ASN A 96 -4.38 9.12 -6.50
N VAL A 97 -3.41 8.21 -6.41
CA VAL A 97 -1.98 8.56 -6.35
C VAL A 97 -1.23 7.97 -7.54
N ARG A 98 -0.65 8.83 -8.39
CA ARG A 98 -0.06 8.46 -9.69
C ARG A 98 1.45 8.78 -9.80
N GLY A 99 2.18 8.59 -8.71
CA GLY A 99 3.63 8.80 -8.63
C GLY A 99 4.05 9.46 -7.31
N MET A 100 5.36 9.48 -7.04
CA MET A 100 5.95 10.00 -5.79
C MET A 100 5.22 9.49 -4.53
N THR A 101 4.76 8.23 -4.56
CA THR A 101 3.71 7.74 -3.65
C THR A 101 4.06 7.92 -2.19
N HIS A 102 5.29 7.63 -1.77
CA HIS A 102 5.66 7.77 -0.35
C HIS A 102 5.71 9.22 0.13
N ILE A 103 6.22 10.15 -0.71
CA ILE A 103 6.28 11.59 -0.39
C ILE A 103 4.86 12.17 -0.34
N PHE A 104 4.02 11.79 -1.31
CA PHE A 104 2.62 12.19 -1.35
C PHE A 104 1.87 11.68 -0.12
N ALA A 105 1.99 10.39 0.19
CA ALA A 105 1.36 9.77 1.35
C ALA A 105 1.83 10.41 2.66
N GLU A 106 3.13 10.62 2.84
CA GLU A 106 3.69 11.32 4.01
C GLU A 106 3.05 12.70 4.19
N THR A 107 2.90 13.45 3.10
CA THR A 107 2.28 14.78 3.10
C THR A 107 0.80 14.72 3.49
N VAL A 108 0.06 13.76 2.94
CA VAL A 108 -1.36 13.54 3.27
C VAL A 108 -1.51 13.15 4.74
N PHE A 109 -0.72 12.21 5.26
CA PHE A 109 -0.77 11.82 6.67
C PHE A 109 -0.46 12.99 7.61
N LYS A 110 0.58 13.78 7.32
CA LYS A 110 0.92 14.98 8.10
C LYS A 110 -0.23 15.99 8.10
N ALA A 111 -0.86 16.21 6.94
CA ALA A 111 -2.02 17.11 6.84
C ALA A 111 -3.22 16.56 7.62
N ALA A 112 -3.53 15.27 7.49
CA ALA A 112 -4.62 14.60 8.17
C ALA A 112 -4.47 14.69 9.70
N MET A 113 -3.27 14.41 10.24
CA MET A 113 -3.00 14.54 11.68
C MET A 113 -3.11 15.98 12.16
N LYS A 114 -2.56 16.95 11.41
CA LYS A 114 -2.64 18.38 11.76
C LYS A 114 -4.08 18.89 11.80
N LEU A 115 -4.93 18.39 10.91
CA LEU A 115 -6.33 18.82 10.77
C LEU A 115 -7.31 17.91 11.52
N ASN A 116 -6.82 16.86 12.20
CA ASN A 116 -7.63 15.84 12.85
C ASN A 116 -8.70 15.24 11.91
N VAL A 117 -8.29 14.89 10.69
CA VAL A 117 -9.15 14.25 9.68
C VAL A 117 -9.44 12.82 10.11
N GLY A 118 -10.69 12.39 9.92
CA GLY A 118 -11.11 11.01 10.12
C GLY A 118 -10.62 10.07 9.00
N PRO A 119 -11.38 9.04 8.63
CA PRO A 119 -10.97 8.08 7.61
C PRO A 119 -10.81 8.73 6.22
N PHE A 120 -9.82 8.28 5.47
CA PHE A 120 -9.58 8.61 4.06
C PHE A 120 -8.89 7.42 3.36
N ILE A 121 -9.03 7.33 2.05
CA ILE A 121 -8.58 6.20 1.24
C ILE A 121 -7.48 6.66 0.28
N PHE A 122 -6.43 5.87 0.15
CA PHE A 122 -5.52 5.95 -0.99
C PHE A 122 -5.94 4.92 -2.03
N GLU A 123 -6.03 5.33 -3.29
CA GLU A 123 -6.48 4.43 -4.33
C GLU A 123 -5.65 4.53 -5.61
N ILE A 124 -5.71 3.47 -6.40
CA ILE A 124 -5.10 3.41 -7.72
C ILE A 124 -5.93 2.51 -8.63
N ALA A 125 -6.18 2.95 -9.85
CA ALA A 125 -7.03 2.22 -10.78
C ALA A 125 -6.26 1.21 -11.63
N ARG A 126 -6.96 0.18 -12.18
CA ARG A 126 -6.34 -0.83 -13.07
C ARG A 126 -5.60 -0.18 -14.25
N SER A 127 -6.18 0.88 -14.82
CA SER A 127 -5.55 1.65 -15.90
C SER A 127 -4.28 2.37 -15.43
N GLU A 128 -4.32 2.95 -14.23
CA GLU A 128 -3.23 3.71 -13.62
C GLU A 128 -2.03 2.83 -13.30
N ILE A 129 -2.27 1.69 -12.66
CA ILE A 129 -1.26 0.64 -12.47
C ILE A 129 -0.55 0.33 -13.80
N GLY A 130 -1.30 0.27 -14.90
CA GLY A 130 -0.77 -0.03 -16.23
C GLY A 130 0.14 1.06 -16.79
N TYR A 131 -0.27 2.33 -16.77
CA TYR A 131 0.52 3.40 -17.39
C TYR A 131 1.59 4.01 -16.48
N THR A 132 1.46 3.89 -15.15
CA THR A 132 2.49 4.34 -14.20
C THR A 132 3.48 3.25 -13.83
N ASN A 133 3.16 1.99 -14.14
CA ASN A 133 3.90 0.81 -13.69
C ASN A 133 3.98 0.66 -12.16
N GLN A 134 3.05 1.26 -11.41
CA GLN A 134 2.97 1.17 -9.96
C GLN A 134 2.15 -0.06 -9.56
N ARG A 135 2.81 -1.21 -9.42
CA ARG A 135 2.15 -2.46 -9.00
C ARG A 135 1.65 -2.38 -7.55
N PRO A 136 0.57 -3.10 -7.19
CA PRO A 136 0.00 -3.12 -5.85
C PRO A 136 1.02 -3.22 -4.71
N SER A 137 1.98 -4.15 -4.76
CA SER A 137 2.96 -4.32 -3.67
C SER A 137 3.82 -3.07 -3.45
N GLU A 138 4.25 -2.41 -4.53
CA GLU A 138 4.98 -1.14 -4.45
C GLU A 138 4.07 -0.03 -3.91
N PHE A 139 2.87 0.10 -4.46
CA PHE A 139 1.92 1.15 -4.05
C PHE A 139 1.64 1.10 -2.55
N SER A 140 1.24 -0.08 -2.06
CA SER A 140 0.92 -0.30 -0.65
C SER A 140 2.13 -0.07 0.25
N ALA A 141 3.32 -0.59 -0.13
CA ALA A 141 4.54 -0.35 0.61
C ALA A 141 4.87 1.16 0.70
N MET A 142 4.70 1.91 -0.39
CA MET A 142 4.99 3.34 -0.40
C MET A 142 3.98 4.16 0.43
N ILE A 143 2.70 3.78 0.45
CA ILE A 143 1.73 4.38 1.38
C ILE A 143 2.15 4.12 2.85
N CYS A 144 2.51 2.87 3.17
CA CYS A 144 2.99 2.49 4.50
C CYS A 144 4.28 3.23 4.90
N ALA A 145 5.22 3.41 3.97
CA ALA A 145 6.41 4.23 4.18
C ALA A 145 6.05 5.69 4.50
N GLY A 146 5.10 6.26 3.76
CA GLY A 146 4.59 7.61 4.03
C GLY A 146 3.98 7.74 5.43
N ALA A 147 3.24 6.72 5.89
CA ALA A 147 2.66 6.68 7.24
C ALA A 147 3.75 6.69 8.32
N VAL A 148 4.76 5.82 8.18
CA VAL A 148 5.91 5.74 9.10
C VAL A 148 6.66 7.08 9.14
N LYS A 149 6.99 7.64 7.99
CA LYS A 149 7.69 8.94 7.87
C LYS A 149 6.90 10.11 8.47
N ALA A 150 5.57 10.04 8.42
CA ALA A 150 4.70 11.03 9.04
C ALA A 150 4.58 10.85 10.56
N GLY A 151 4.90 9.67 11.10
CA GLY A 151 4.59 9.29 12.48
C GLY A 151 3.11 8.99 12.71
N TYR A 152 2.38 8.62 11.65
CA TYR A 152 0.96 8.27 11.73
C TYR A 152 0.78 6.95 12.49
N LYS A 153 -0.31 6.85 13.25
CA LYS A 153 -0.72 5.62 13.95
C LYS A 153 -2.21 5.41 13.75
N GLY A 154 -2.59 4.22 13.33
CA GLY A 154 -3.97 3.85 13.03
C GLY A 154 -4.12 3.08 11.71
N PRO A 155 -5.38 2.86 11.30
CA PRO A 155 -5.68 2.15 10.06
C PRO A 155 -5.29 2.98 8.84
N ILE A 156 -4.81 2.29 7.81
CA ILE A 156 -4.54 2.80 6.46
C ILE A 156 -5.53 2.10 5.52
N PHE A 157 -6.30 2.87 4.76
CA PHE A 157 -7.25 2.31 3.80
C PHE A 157 -6.67 2.41 2.39
N ILE A 158 -6.51 1.26 1.73
CA ILE A 158 -5.92 1.14 0.40
C ILE A 158 -6.93 0.45 -0.51
N GLN A 159 -7.25 1.09 -1.64
CA GLN A 159 -8.32 0.69 -2.54
C GLN A 159 -7.82 0.46 -3.97
N GLY A 160 -8.30 -0.63 -4.57
CA GLY A 160 -8.22 -0.84 -6.02
C GLY A 160 -9.39 -0.13 -6.67
N ASP A 161 -9.15 1.05 -7.23
CA ASP A 161 -10.18 1.88 -7.87
C ASP A 161 -10.53 1.30 -9.26
N HIS A 162 -11.81 1.33 -9.66
CA HIS A 162 -12.27 0.87 -10.97
C HIS A 162 -11.45 -0.31 -11.51
N PHE A 163 -11.42 -1.44 -10.78
CA PHE A 163 -10.85 -2.70 -11.25
C PHE A 163 -11.75 -3.24 -12.36
N GLN A 164 -11.61 -2.59 -13.52
CA GLN A 164 -12.61 -2.51 -14.56
C GLN A 164 -12.37 -3.55 -15.63
N ILE A 165 -13.45 -4.13 -16.15
CA ILE A 165 -13.42 -5.03 -17.30
C ILE A 165 -13.27 -4.20 -18.58
N LYS A 166 -12.31 -4.57 -19.44
CA LYS A 166 -12.10 -3.95 -20.75
C LYS A 166 -13.07 -4.56 -21.77
N PRO A 167 -14.06 -3.82 -22.31
CA PRO A 167 -15.10 -4.40 -23.16
C PRO A 167 -14.57 -5.06 -24.44
N ALA A 168 -13.54 -4.46 -25.06
CA ALA A 168 -12.92 -5.01 -26.25
C ALA A 168 -12.21 -6.35 -25.97
N ALA A 169 -11.48 -6.44 -24.85
CA ALA A 169 -10.80 -7.67 -24.43
C ALA A 169 -11.84 -8.73 -24.05
N TYR A 170 -12.86 -8.35 -23.29
CA TYR A 170 -13.95 -9.24 -22.89
C TYR A 170 -14.72 -9.80 -24.10
N LYS A 171 -15.04 -8.97 -25.11
CA LYS A 171 -15.71 -9.43 -26.33
C LYS A 171 -14.86 -10.41 -27.14
N SER A 172 -13.53 -10.23 -27.12
CA SER A 172 -12.60 -11.10 -27.83
C SER A 172 -12.38 -12.44 -27.11
N ASP A 173 -12.14 -12.39 -25.80
CA ASP A 173 -11.93 -13.55 -24.94
C ASP A 173 -12.35 -13.22 -23.49
N PRO A 174 -13.60 -13.55 -23.10
CA PRO A 174 -14.09 -13.32 -21.74
C PRO A 174 -13.26 -14.02 -20.67
N ALA A 175 -12.77 -15.24 -20.96
CA ALA A 175 -12.07 -16.04 -19.97
C ALA A 175 -10.68 -15.45 -19.66
N ALA A 176 -9.97 -15.01 -20.70
CA ALA A 176 -8.68 -14.34 -20.54
C ALA A 176 -8.82 -13.02 -19.77
N GLU A 177 -9.76 -12.16 -20.15
CA GLU A 177 -9.96 -10.85 -19.49
C GLU A 177 -10.36 -10.99 -18.01
N LEU A 178 -11.26 -11.93 -17.69
CA LEU A 178 -11.62 -12.21 -16.30
C LEU A 178 -10.46 -12.89 -15.53
N GLY A 179 -9.62 -13.67 -16.20
CA GLY A 179 -8.42 -14.24 -15.63
C GLY A 179 -7.40 -13.17 -15.23
N GLU A 180 -7.12 -12.22 -16.12
CA GLU A 180 -6.26 -11.07 -15.83
C GLU A 180 -6.78 -10.24 -14.67
N LEU A 181 -8.08 -9.94 -14.65
CA LEU A 181 -8.69 -9.17 -13.57
C LEU A 181 -8.57 -9.91 -12.23
N ARG A 182 -8.84 -11.21 -12.19
CA ARG A 182 -8.68 -12.02 -10.97
C ARG A 182 -7.24 -12.02 -10.48
N ASN A 183 -6.27 -12.18 -11.38
CA ASN A 183 -4.85 -12.15 -11.02
C ASN A 183 -4.47 -10.80 -10.40
N LEU A 184 -4.97 -9.69 -10.95
CA LEU A 184 -4.74 -8.36 -10.37
C LEU A 184 -5.40 -8.22 -8.99
N ILE A 185 -6.61 -8.76 -8.80
CA ILE A 185 -7.28 -8.77 -7.49
C ILE A 185 -6.46 -9.56 -6.46
N TYR A 186 -5.95 -10.74 -6.83
CA TYR A 186 -5.11 -11.54 -5.92
C TYR A 186 -3.83 -10.79 -5.54
N GLU A 187 -3.15 -10.19 -6.51
CA GLU A 187 -1.96 -9.37 -6.24
C GLU A 187 -2.27 -8.18 -5.34
N ALA A 188 -3.43 -7.53 -5.52
CA ALA A 188 -3.87 -6.45 -4.66
C ALA A 188 -4.14 -6.93 -3.22
N ILE A 189 -4.79 -8.08 -3.05
CA ILE A 189 -5.04 -8.68 -1.73
C ILE A 189 -3.72 -9.05 -1.03
N GLU A 190 -2.77 -9.65 -1.75
CA GLU A 190 -1.41 -9.96 -1.25
C GLU A 190 -0.64 -8.69 -0.86
N ALA A 191 -0.91 -7.58 -1.55
CA ALA A 191 -0.40 -6.25 -1.23
C ALA A 191 -1.25 -5.49 -0.19
N GLU A 192 -2.22 -6.13 0.45
CA GLU A 192 -3.02 -5.57 1.55
C GLU A 192 -4.02 -4.48 1.13
N PHE A 193 -4.49 -4.55 -0.11
CA PHE A 193 -5.67 -3.83 -0.56
C PHE A 193 -6.91 -4.53 -0.01
N TYR A 194 -7.54 -3.92 0.99
CA TYR A 194 -8.73 -4.47 1.64
C TYR A 194 -10.04 -3.84 1.16
N ASN A 195 -9.95 -3.07 0.06
CA ASN A 195 -11.04 -2.44 -0.65
C ASN A 195 -10.80 -2.62 -2.16
N ILE A 196 -11.74 -3.24 -2.88
CA ILE A 196 -11.60 -3.52 -4.32
C ILE A 196 -12.91 -3.18 -5.01
N ASP A 197 -12.89 -2.17 -5.86
CA ASP A 197 -14.05 -1.70 -6.60
C ASP A 197 -14.08 -2.36 -7.98
N VAL A 198 -14.83 -3.46 -8.08
CA VAL A 198 -14.96 -4.22 -9.34
C VAL A 198 -15.98 -3.54 -10.25
N ASP A 199 -15.52 -3.05 -11.40
CA ASP A 199 -16.36 -2.32 -12.35
C ASP A 199 -16.62 -3.15 -13.62
N SER A 200 -17.86 -3.60 -13.76
CA SER A 200 -18.38 -4.28 -14.95
C SER A 200 -19.41 -3.44 -15.72
N SER A 201 -19.60 -2.17 -15.34
CA SER A 201 -20.63 -1.29 -15.90
C SER A 201 -20.43 -0.99 -17.39
N THR A 202 -19.22 -1.18 -17.92
CA THR A 202 -18.92 -1.00 -19.34
C THR A 202 -19.34 -2.16 -20.24
N LEU A 203 -19.86 -3.24 -19.65
CA LEU A 203 -20.37 -4.40 -20.40
C LEU A 203 -21.87 -4.30 -20.74
N VAL A 204 -22.59 -3.34 -20.14
CA VAL A 204 -24.04 -3.13 -20.37
C VAL A 204 -24.32 -2.00 -21.35
#